data_AF-A0A7X7N366-F1
#
_entry.id   AF-A0A7X7N366-F1
#
_cell.length_a   1.000
_cell.length_b   1.000
_cell.length_c   1.000
_cell.angle_alpha   90.00
_cell.angle_beta   90.00
_cell.angle_gamma   90.00
#
_symmetry.space_group_name_H-M   'P 1'
#
loop_
_entity.id
_entity.type
_entity.pdbx_description
1 polymer ?
#
loop_
_entity_poly.entity_id
_entity_poly.type
_entity_poly.pdbx_seq_one_letter_code
_entity_poly.pdbx_strand_id
1 'polypeptide(L)'
;MELLIALALMTAFAYFGRKVLKKHPWMFYSAALVLDAGYLYYRFFCDFHPIAQVLMIYMQRGLLAFALFVVVMYIGVLSDSSKLYKALMPVRSELSIVACILILGHMIGYLIGYLASLQVGVSAMRPNILLALIIAVLLTVLVGVLGITSFKRIRIRMQPKVWKRIQRWAYVFFALVFVHLGLFLIPAALSGSKVWLQALVYLVLFAAYVILRIRKDRKKDRV
;
A
#
# COMPACT_ATOMS: atom_id res chain seq x y z
N MET A 1 13.13 6.78 -8.26
CA MET A 1 13.95 5.56 -8.11
C MET A 1 13.54 4.76 -6.88
N GLU A 2 13.21 5.43 -5.79
CA GLU A 2 12.82 4.91 -4.49
C GLU A 2 11.69 3.88 -4.59
N LEU A 3 10.65 4.15 -5.40
CA LEU A 3 9.57 3.18 -5.61
C LEU A 3 10.05 1.87 -6.23
N LEU A 4 10.94 1.93 -7.23
CA LEU A 4 11.48 0.72 -7.88
C LEU A 4 12.32 -0.09 -6.89
N ILE A 5 13.10 0.60 -6.05
CA ILE A 5 13.87 -0.02 -4.98
C ILE A 5 12.92 -0.67 -3.97
N ALA A 6 11.87 0.03 -3.51
CA ALA A 6 10.88 -0.52 -2.58
C ALA A 6 10.17 -1.74 -3.18
N LEU A 7 9.80 -1.71 -4.46
CA LEU A 7 9.19 -2.84 -5.15
C LEU A 7 10.14 -4.03 -5.25
N ALA A 8 11.40 -3.82 -5.62
CA ALA A 8 12.40 -4.87 -5.67
C ALA A 8 12.61 -5.50 -4.29
N LEU A 9 12.80 -4.67 -3.25
CA LEU A 9 12.99 -5.10 -1.87
C LEU A 9 11.78 -5.87 -1.34
N MET A 10 10.57 -5.33 -1.49
CA MET A 10 9.35 -5.97 -0.98
C MET A 10 8.98 -7.24 -1.76
N THR A 11 9.30 -7.30 -3.06
CA THR A 11 9.13 -8.52 -3.86
C THR A 11 10.12 -9.60 -3.42
N ALA A 12 11.39 -9.22 -3.21
CA ALA A 12 12.41 -10.13 -2.67
C ALA A 12 12.02 -10.63 -1.27
N PHE A 13 11.60 -9.73 -0.38
CA PHE A 13 11.06 -10.05 0.94
C PHE A 13 9.89 -11.05 0.84
N ALA A 14 8.90 -10.77 -0.01
CA ALA A 14 7.75 -11.66 -0.19
C ALA A 14 8.17 -13.04 -0.69
N TYR A 15 9.11 -13.11 -1.64
CA TYR A 15 9.56 -14.37 -2.22
C TYR A 15 10.43 -15.17 -1.25
N PHE A 16 11.54 -14.61 -0.75
CA PHE A 16 12.47 -15.32 0.12
C PHE A 16 11.89 -15.56 1.52
N GLY A 17 11.15 -14.59 2.05
CA GLY A 17 10.51 -14.66 3.37
C GLY A 17 9.29 -15.57 3.43
N ARG A 18 8.73 -16.02 2.30
CA ARG A 18 7.43 -16.74 2.25
C ARG A 18 7.28 -17.88 3.25
N LYS A 19 8.31 -18.73 3.42
CA LYS A 19 8.23 -19.90 4.30
C LYS A 19 8.16 -19.47 5.77
N VAL A 20 9.02 -18.52 6.16
CA VAL A 20 9.08 -17.98 7.52
C VAL A 20 7.83 -17.17 7.82
N LEU A 21 7.39 -16.32 6.88
CA LEU A 21 6.16 -15.54 6.98
C LEU A 21 4.94 -16.43 7.18
N LYS A 22 4.87 -17.58 6.52
CA LYS A 22 3.76 -18.51 6.69
C LYS A 22 3.78 -19.20 8.06
N LYS A 23 4.96 -19.60 8.52
CA LYS A 23 5.14 -20.33 9.79
C LYS A 23 4.99 -19.43 11.01
N HIS A 24 5.55 -18.23 10.94
CA HIS A 24 5.61 -17.26 12.04
C HIS A 24 5.17 -15.86 11.60
N PRO A 25 3.90 -15.69 11.17
CA PRO A 25 3.41 -14.40 10.66
C PRO A 25 3.46 -13.28 11.70
N TRP A 26 3.28 -13.62 12.98
CA TRP A 26 3.28 -12.66 14.08
C TRP A 26 4.61 -11.91 14.20
N MET A 27 5.75 -12.54 13.90
CA MET A 27 7.06 -11.87 13.96
C MET A 27 7.12 -10.71 12.98
N PHE A 28 6.55 -10.88 11.79
CA PHE A 28 6.54 -9.83 10.76
C PHE A 28 5.52 -8.74 11.08
N TYR A 29 4.40 -9.08 11.72
CA TYR A 29 3.43 -8.10 12.19
C TYR A 29 4.02 -7.23 13.31
N SER A 30 4.71 -7.86 14.27
CA SER A 30 5.43 -7.16 15.34
C SER A 30 6.56 -6.31 14.78
N ALA A 31 7.34 -6.82 13.83
CA ALA A 31 8.40 -6.06 13.18
C ALA A 31 7.86 -4.82 12.45
N ALA A 32 6.75 -4.96 11.72
CA ALA A 32 6.08 -3.83 11.07
C ALA A 32 5.62 -2.78 12.11
N LEU A 33 5.02 -3.22 13.22
CA LEU A 33 4.60 -2.34 14.30
C LEU A 33 5.78 -1.60 14.96
N VAL A 34 6.89 -2.28 15.19
CA VAL A 34 8.13 -1.68 15.73
C VAL A 34 8.69 -0.65 14.75
N LEU A 35 8.66 -0.94 13.44
CA LEU A 35 9.08 0.02 12.41
C LEU A 35 8.20 1.27 12.41
N ASP A 36 6.87 1.12 12.51
CA ASP A 36 5.95 2.25 12.60
C ASP A 36 6.16 3.06 13.88
N ALA A 37 6.29 2.39 15.03
CA ALA A 37 6.53 3.03 16.31
C ALA A 37 7.87 3.78 16.31
N GLY A 38 8.93 3.17 15.77
CA GLY A 38 10.24 3.81 15.61
C GLY A 38 10.18 5.00 14.66
N TYR A 39 9.45 4.90 13.54
CA TYR A 39 9.21 6.01 12.62
C TYR A 39 8.49 7.17 13.30
N LEU A 40 7.40 6.90 14.03
CA LEU A 40 6.63 7.93 14.72
C LEU A 40 7.45 8.57 15.86
N TYR A 41 8.14 7.75 16.66
CA TYR A 41 9.00 8.24 17.72
C TYR A 41 10.07 9.17 17.17
N TYR A 42 10.78 8.74 16.14
CA TYR A 42 11.82 9.53 15.51
C TYR A 42 11.27 10.82 14.89
N ARG A 43 10.10 10.77 14.22
CA ARG A 43 9.47 11.92 13.59
C ARG A 43 9.06 13.02 14.59
N PHE A 44 8.65 12.65 15.80
CA PHE A 44 8.09 13.60 16.76
C PHE A 44 9.03 13.99 17.90
N PHE A 45 10.02 13.14 18.24
CA PHE A 45 10.84 13.31 19.44
C PHE A 45 12.34 13.38 19.18
N CYS A 46 12.81 13.10 17.97
CA CYS A 46 14.24 13.12 17.66
C CYS A 46 14.59 14.24 16.67
N ASP A 47 15.73 14.88 16.91
CA ASP A 47 16.34 15.77 15.94
C ASP A 47 16.95 15.00 14.76
N PHE A 48 17.08 15.69 13.64
CA PHE A 48 17.42 15.11 12.35
C PHE A 48 18.82 14.46 12.31
N HIS A 49 18.85 13.13 12.48
CA HIS A 49 20.03 12.27 12.35
C HIS A 49 20.19 11.65 10.93
N PRO A 50 21.37 11.74 10.28
CA PRO A 50 21.58 11.31 8.89
C PRO A 50 21.30 9.84 8.57
N ILE A 51 21.69 8.94 9.48
CA ILE A 51 21.60 7.48 9.28
C ILE A 51 20.14 6.99 9.25
N ALA A 52 19.23 7.69 9.92
CA ALA A 52 17.81 7.34 9.92
C ALA A 52 17.08 7.83 8.66
N GLN A 53 17.63 8.80 7.91
CA GLN A 53 16.91 9.48 6.83
C GLN A 53 16.40 8.54 5.73
N VAL A 54 17.19 7.55 5.33
CA VAL A 54 16.82 6.69 4.20
C VAL A 54 15.56 5.91 4.52
N LEU A 55 15.54 5.17 5.63
CA LEU A 55 14.36 4.40 6.05
C LEU A 55 13.17 5.33 6.34
N MET A 56 13.41 6.49 6.96
CA MET A 56 12.37 7.47 7.24
C MET A 56 11.71 7.99 5.96
N ILE A 57 12.44 8.19 4.86
CA ILE A 57 11.84 8.57 3.56
C ILE A 57 10.87 7.49 3.06
N TYR A 58 11.24 6.22 3.18
CA TYR A 58 10.38 5.10 2.76
C TYR A 58 9.13 4.96 3.63
N MET A 59 9.25 5.16 4.94
CA MET A 59 8.13 5.13 5.89
C MET A 59 7.23 6.36 5.73
N GLN A 60 7.81 7.55 5.69
CA GLN A 60 7.09 8.82 5.55
C GLN A 60 6.29 8.86 4.26
N ARG A 61 6.83 8.38 3.14
CA ARG A 61 6.11 8.35 1.85
C ARG A 61 5.23 7.11 1.68
N GLY A 62 5.16 6.22 2.69
CA GLY A 62 4.37 4.98 2.64
C GLY A 62 4.81 4.00 1.56
N LEU A 63 6.06 4.10 1.07
CA LEU A 63 6.54 3.34 -0.10
C LEU A 63 6.65 1.85 0.17
N LEU A 64 7.05 1.43 1.37
CA LEU A 64 7.14 0.01 1.73
C LEU A 64 5.76 -0.64 1.74
N ALA A 65 4.79 0.02 2.39
CA ALA A 65 3.42 -0.46 2.44
C ALA A 65 2.80 -0.49 1.03
N PHE A 66 2.97 0.59 0.25
CA PHE A 66 2.50 0.64 -1.13
C PHE A 66 3.10 -0.48 -1.98
N ALA A 67 4.41 -0.72 -1.89
CA ALA A 67 5.07 -1.78 -2.63
C ALA A 67 4.52 -3.16 -2.25
N LEU A 68 4.26 -3.44 -0.97
CA LEU A 68 3.61 -4.67 -0.55
C LEU A 68 2.17 -4.79 -1.07
N PHE A 69 1.38 -3.70 -1.07
CA PHE A 69 0.05 -3.70 -1.68
C PHE A 69 0.12 -4.03 -3.17
N VAL A 70 1.07 -3.44 -3.90
CA VAL A 70 1.32 -3.77 -5.32
C VAL A 70 1.64 -5.26 -5.45
N VAL A 71 2.57 -5.82 -4.67
CA VAL A 71 2.90 -7.25 -4.70
C VAL A 71 1.66 -8.11 -4.44
N VAL A 72 0.85 -7.80 -3.42
CA VAL A 72 -0.39 -8.51 -3.07
C VAL A 72 -1.41 -8.49 -4.21
N MET A 73 -1.53 -7.36 -4.91
CA MET A 73 -2.42 -7.22 -6.06
C MET A 73 -1.89 -7.98 -7.27
N TYR A 74 -0.59 -7.90 -7.54
CA TYR A 74 0.05 -8.59 -8.66
C TYR A 74 0.03 -10.11 -8.53
N ILE A 75 0.14 -10.66 -7.31
CA ILE A 75 -0.07 -12.10 -7.06
C ILE A 75 -1.44 -12.55 -7.61
N GLY A 76 -2.46 -11.69 -7.55
CA GLY A 76 -3.81 -11.97 -8.06
C GLY A 76 -3.90 -12.11 -9.58
N VAL A 77 -3.00 -11.50 -10.35
CA VAL A 77 -2.99 -11.53 -11.83
C VAL A 77 -1.99 -12.53 -12.42
N LEU A 78 -1.14 -13.15 -11.59
CA LEU A 78 -0.26 -14.23 -12.04
C LEU A 78 -1.06 -15.42 -12.58
N SER A 79 -0.48 -16.18 -13.52
CA SER A 79 -1.13 -17.38 -14.04
C SER A 79 -1.19 -18.48 -12.98
N ASP A 80 -2.32 -19.18 -12.91
CA ASP A 80 -2.56 -20.18 -11.87
C ASP A 80 -1.60 -21.40 -11.98
N SER A 81 -1.02 -21.61 -13.16
CA SER A 81 0.01 -22.63 -13.42
C SER A 81 1.44 -22.17 -13.06
N SER A 82 1.68 -20.89 -12.82
CA SER A 82 3.03 -20.38 -12.55
C SER A 82 3.57 -20.82 -11.20
N LYS A 83 4.89 -21.08 -11.16
CA LYS A 83 5.62 -21.37 -9.91
C LYS A 83 5.50 -20.21 -8.90
N LEU A 84 5.49 -18.96 -9.38
CA LEU A 84 5.35 -17.76 -8.55
C LEU A 84 3.97 -17.68 -7.88
N TYR A 85 2.90 -17.93 -8.63
CA TYR A 85 1.55 -17.95 -8.05
C TYR A 85 1.44 -19.00 -6.94
N LYS A 86 1.86 -20.24 -7.21
CA LYS A 86 1.81 -21.32 -6.22
C LYS A 86 2.66 -21.02 -4.98
N ALA A 87 3.79 -20.32 -5.15
CA ALA A 87 4.68 -19.96 -4.05
C ALA A 87 4.15 -18.80 -3.17
N LEU A 88 3.54 -17.78 -3.77
CA LEU A 88 3.17 -16.53 -3.08
C LEU A 88 1.70 -16.45 -2.68
N MET A 89 0.80 -17.13 -3.40
CA MET A 89 -0.63 -17.13 -3.08
C MET A 89 -0.95 -17.59 -1.65
N PRO A 90 -0.26 -18.60 -1.06
CA PRO A 90 -0.51 -19.03 0.32
C PRO A 90 -0.18 -17.99 1.40
N VAL A 91 0.69 -17.02 1.10
CA VAL A 91 1.13 -15.96 2.02
C VAL A 91 0.52 -14.59 1.70
N ARG A 92 -0.35 -14.52 0.70
CA ARG A 92 -0.92 -13.26 0.21
C ARG A 92 -1.66 -12.48 1.30
N SER A 93 -2.42 -13.17 2.16
CA SER A 93 -3.13 -12.53 3.28
C SER A 93 -2.18 -11.94 4.31
N GLU A 94 -1.10 -12.65 4.62
CA GLU A 94 -0.10 -12.27 5.59
C GLU A 94 0.67 -11.04 5.10
N LEU A 95 1.06 -11.01 3.82
CA LEU A 95 1.66 -9.83 3.18
C LEU A 95 0.72 -8.62 3.21
N SER A 96 -0.58 -8.83 2.98
CA SER A 96 -1.57 -7.76 3.06
C SER A 96 -1.68 -7.17 4.47
N ILE A 97 -1.61 -8.01 5.50
CA ILE A 97 -1.65 -7.55 6.90
C ILE A 97 -0.39 -6.75 7.23
N VAL A 98 0.79 -7.21 6.82
CA VAL A 98 2.05 -6.44 6.99
C VAL A 98 1.94 -5.07 6.31
N ALA A 99 1.42 -5.00 5.08
CA ALA A 99 1.19 -3.75 4.38
C ALA A 99 0.21 -2.83 5.11
N CYS A 100 -0.90 -3.41 5.61
CA CYS A 100 -1.89 -2.70 6.41
C CYS A 100 -1.31 -2.16 7.73
N ILE A 101 -0.37 -2.85 8.36
CA ILE A 101 0.31 -2.33 9.56
C ILE A 101 1.22 -1.18 9.15
N LEU A 102 2.17 -1.39 8.23
CA LEU A 102 3.15 -0.38 7.81
C LEU A 102 2.54 0.94 7.28
N ILE A 103 1.33 0.89 6.70
CA ILE A 103 0.67 2.13 6.25
C ILE A 103 0.10 2.95 7.42
N LEU A 104 -0.12 2.36 8.59
CA LEU A 104 -0.61 3.07 9.78
C LEU A 104 0.39 4.12 10.24
N GLY A 105 1.70 3.83 10.24
CA GLY A 105 2.71 4.83 10.58
C GLY A 105 2.60 6.07 9.69
N HIS A 106 2.49 5.86 8.37
CA HIS A 106 2.25 6.94 7.41
C HIS A 106 0.95 7.71 7.71
N MET A 107 -0.15 7.00 7.93
CA MET A 107 -1.47 7.61 8.19
C MET A 107 -1.49 8.45 9.46
N ILE A 108 -0.95 7.92 10.57
CA ILE A 108 -0.89 8.64 11.86
C ILE A 108 0.01 9.87 11.74
N GLY A 109 1.19 9.73 11.12
CA GLY A 109 2.15 10.82 10.95
C GLY A 109 1.59 11.99 10.13
N TYR A 110 0.77 11.71 9.10
CA TYR A 110 0.10 12.74 8.31
C TYR A 110 -1.15 13.28 8.98
N LEU A 111 -1.95 12.45 9.66
CA LEU A 111 -3.15 12.88 10.37
C LEU A 111 -2.82 13.99 11.38
N ILE A 112 -1.77 13.82 12.17
CA ILE A 112 -1.33 14.82 13.15
C ILE A 112 -0.95 16.15 12.47
N GLY A 113 -0.18 16.09 11.37
CA GLY A 113 0.22 17.29 10.62
C GLY A 113 -0.96 18.01 9.96
N TYR A 114 -1.94 17.27 9.46
CA TYR A 114 -3.15 17.85 8.87
C TYR A 114 -4.10 18.41 9.93
N LEU A 115 -4.25 17.79 11.10
CA LEU A 115 -5.05 18.34 12.19
C LEU A 115 -4.53 19.72 12.63
N ALA A 116 -3.20 19.89 12.74
CA ALA A 116 -2.59 21.19 13.00
C ALA A 116 -2.87 22.21 11.88
N SER A 117 -2.91 21.75 10.62
CA SER A 117 -3.19 22.62 9.47
C SER A 117 -4.67 23.02 9.37
N LEU A 118 -5.60 22.15 9.80
CA LEU A 118 -7.04 22.42 9.82
C LEU A 118 -7.42 23.48 10.86
N GLN A 119 -6.63 23.63 11.94
CA GLN A 119 -6.79 24.71 12.91
C GLN A 119 -6.58 26.11 12.30
N VAL A 120 -5.81 26.20 11.20
CA VAL A 120 -5.57 27.45 10.45
C VAL A 120 -6.71 27.76 9.45
N GLY A 121 -7.56 26.77 9.14
CA GLY A 121 -8.79 26.94 8.34
C GLY A 121 -8.80 26.21 6.99
N VAL A 122 -9.92 25.54 6.69
CA VAL A 122 -10.11 24.71 5.47
C VAL A 122 -10.21 25.56 4.19
N SER A 123 -10.72 26.79 4.30
CA SER A 123 -10.92 27.72 3.18
C SER A 123 -9.61 28.18 2.53
N ALA A 124 -8.47 28.04 3.22
CA ALA A 124 -7.15 28.37 2.68
C ALA A 124 -6.52 27.22 1.87
N MET A 125 -7.12 26.02 1.85
CA MET A 125 -6.54 24.86 1.17
C MET A 125 -6.87 24.84 -0.33
N ARG A 126 -5.88 24.47 -1.15
CA ARG A 126 -6.09 24.26 -2.58
C ARG A 126 -7.09 23.11 -2.81
N PRO A 127 -8.03 23.23 -3.78
CA PRO A 127 -9.05 22.21 -4.03
C PRO A 127 -8.50 20.78 -4.22
N ASN A 128 -7.35 20.65 -4.90
CA ASN A 128 -6.71 19.36 -5.14
C ASN A 128 -6.27 18.66 -3.84
N ILE A 129 -5.82 19.44 -2.84
CA ILE A 129 -5.40 18.93 -1.53
C ILE A 129 -6.64 18.47 -0.75
N LEU A 130 -7.72 19.25 -0.78
CA LEU A 130 -8.98 18.88 -0.14
C LEU A 130 -9.54 17.57 -0.71
N LEU A 131 -9.54 17.42 -2.04
CA LEU A 131 -9.95 16.18 -2.70
C LEU A 131 -9.04 15.00 -2.33
N ALA A 132 -7.72 15.22 -2.30
CA ALA A 132 -6.77 14.19 -1.90
C ALA A 132 -7.00 13.73 -0.45
N LEU A 133 -7.36 14.64 0.46
CA LEU A 133 -7.71 14.33 1.85
C LEU A 133 -9.00 13.51 1.96
N ILE A 134 -10.05 13.87 1.22
CA ILE A 134 -11.30 13.10 1.17
C ILE A 134 -11.01 11.67 0.70
N ILE A 135 -10.20 11.51 -0.35
CA ILE A 135 -9.79 10.20 -0.84
C ILE A 135 -8.94 9.45 0.20
N ALA A 136 -8.06 10.15 0.94
CA ALA A 136 -7.25 9.54 2.00
C ALA A 136 -8.13 8.96 3.13
N VAL A 137 -9.19 9.66 3.52
CA VAL A 137 -10.17 9.15 4.51
C VAL A 137 -10.87 7.90 3.98
N LEU A 138 -11.32 7.93 2.72
CA LEU A 138 -11.93 6.75 2.09
C LEU A 138 -10.96 5.57 2.02
N LEU A 139 -9.70 5.80 1.65
CA LEU A 139 -8.65 4.79 1.62
C LEU A 139 -8.39 4.23 3.02
N THR A 140 -8.39 5.06 4.06
CA THR A 140 -8.24 4.65 5.46
C THR A 140 -9.31 3.65 5.87
N VAL A 141 -10.59 3.95 5.56
CA VAL A 141 -11.71 3.05 5.83
C VAL A 141 -11.54 1.73 5.06
N LEU A 142 -11.17 1.80 3.78
CA LEU A 142 -10.95 0.61 2.96
C LEU A 142 -9.81 -0.27 3.48
N VAL A 143 -8.67 0.32 3.87
CA VAL A 143 -7.54 -0.41 4.47
C VAL A 143 -7.97 -1.07 5.77
N GLY A 144 -8.72 -0.38 6.63
CA GLY A 144 -9.23 -0.94 7.87
C GLY A 144 -10.10 -2.17 7.62
N VAL A 145 -11.12 -2.06 6.76
CA VAL A 145 -12.03 -3.18 6.44
C VAL A 145 -11.30 -4.33 5.78
N LEU A 146 -10.45 -4.07 4.78
CA LEU A 146 -9.70 -5.10 4.05
C LEU A 146 -8.64 -5.77 4.93
N GLY A 147 -7.95 -5.00 5.77
CA GLY A 147 -6.95 -5.49 6.72
C GLY A 147 -7.57 -6.39 7.79
N ILE A 148 -8.63 -5.92 8.44
CA ILE A 148 -9.38 -6.68 9.45
C ILE A 148 -9.88 -8.01 8.84
N THR A 149 -10.47 -7.97 7.66
CA THR A 149 -11.01 -9.17 7.00
C THR A 149 -9.93 -10.11 6.42
N SER A 150 -8.66 -9.67 6.40
CA SER A 150 -7.53 -10.50 5.99
C SER A 150 -7.01 -11.40 7.12
N PHE A 151 -7.28 -11.07 8.38
CA PHE A 151 -6.87 -11.91 9.51
C PHE A 151 -7.53 -13.29 9.44
N LYS A 152 -6.73 -14.34 9.59
CA LYS A 152 -7.20 -15.74 9.54
C LYS A 152 -8.36 -15.99 10.52
N ARG A 153 -8.27 -15.46 11.73
CA ARG A 153 -9.32 -15.59 12.77
C ARG A 153 -10.67 -15.01 12.34
N ILE A 154 -10.64 -13.89 11.62
CA ILE A 154 -11.84 -13.21 11.14
C ILE A 154 -12.35 -13.92 9.87
N ARG A 155 -11.45 -14.22 8.93
CA ARG A 155 -11.76 -14.93 7.69
C ARG A 155 -12.48 -16.26 7.91
N ILE A 156 -12.05 -17.08 8.89
CA ILE A 156 -12.67 -18.39 9.16
C ILE A 156 -14.13 -18.25 9.66
N ARG A 157 -14.47 -17.13 10.29
CA ARG A 157 -15.82 -16.85 10.80
C ARG A 157 -16.77 -16.28 9.75
N MET A 158 -16.27 -16.01 8.54
CA MET A 158 -17.04 -15.38 7.48
C MET A 158 -17.46 -16.38 6.42
N GLN A 159 -18.67 -16.19 5.87
CA GLN A 159 -19.08 -16.94 4.68
C GLN A 159 -18.15 -16.63 3.49
N PRO A 160 -17.67 -17.63 2.74
CA PRO A 160 -16.75 -17.41 1.62
C PRO A 160 -17.27 -16.44 0.56
N LYS A 161 -18.60 -16.44 0.29
CA LYS A 161 -19.24 -15.51 -0.66
C LYS A 161 -19.14 -14.06 -0.18
N VAL A 162 -19.41 -13.80 1.09
CA VAL A 162 -19.34 -12.47 1.71
C VAL A 162 -17.90 -11.98 1.75
N TRP A 163 -16.97 -12.82 2.18
CA TRP A 163 -15.54 -12.47 2.21
C TRP A 163 -15.02 -12.10 0.82
N LYS A 164 -15.35 -12.88 -0.22
CA LYS A 164 -15.01 -12.53 -1.61
C LYS A 164 -15.61 -11.19 -2.06
N ARG A 165 -16.84 -10.89 -1.64
CA ARG A 165 -17.50 -9.60 -1.95
C ARG A 165 -16.76 -8.43 -1.31
N ILE A 166 -16.36 -8.56 -0.04
CA ILE A 166 -15.56 -7.51 0.63
C ILE A 166 -14.20 -7.36 -0.04
N GLN A 167 -13.51 -8.46 -0.33
CA GLN A 167 -12.19 -8.42 -0.94
C GLN A 167 -12.17 -7.89 -2.38
N ARG A 168 -13.33 -7.79 -3.07
CA ARG A 168 -13.43 -7.07 -4.35
C ARG A 168 -13.17 -5.57 -4.19
N TRP A 169 -13.42 -5.00 -3.01
CA TRP A 169 -13.07 -3.61 -2.72
C TRP A 169 -11.57 -3.35 -2.74
N ALA A 170 -10.72 -4.38 -2.69
CA ALA A 170 -9.28 -4.22 -2.90
C ALA A 170 -8.95 -3.63 -4.29
N TYR A 171 -9.77 -3.90 -5.31
CA TYR A 171 -9.59 -3.30 -6.64
C TYR A 171 -9.89 -1.79 -6.63
N VAL A 172 -10.96 -1.40 -5.93
CA VAL A 172 -11.34 0.00 -5.76
C VAL A 172 -10.30 0.73 -4.93
N PHE A 173 -9.86 0.14 -3.82
CA PHE A 173 -8.76 0.62 -3.00
C PHE A 173 -7.51 0.87 -3.87
N PHE A 174 -7.09 -0.12 -4.65
CA PHE A 174 -5.89 0.00 -5.46
C PHE A 174 -6.00 1.12 -6.50
N ALA A 175 -7.14 1.23 -7.19
CA ALA A 175 -7.38 2.33 -8.13
C ALA A 175 -7.37 3.70 -7.44
N LEU A 176 -8.03 3.83 -6.28
CA LEU A 176 -8.08 5.07 -5.50
C LEU A 176 -6.69 5.49 -5.00
N VAL A 177 -5.78 4.56 -4.69
CA VAL A 177 -4.40 4.90 -4.34
C VAL A 177 -3.70 5.62 -5.50
N PHE A 178 -3.88 5.18 -6.76
CA PHE A 178 -3.28 5.88 -7.90
C PHE A 178 -3.92 7.26 -8.14
N VAL A 179 -5.24 7.39 -7.96
CA VAL A 179 -5.91 8.70 -8.02
C VAL A 179 -5.37 9.63 -6.95
N HIS A 180 -5.26 9.15 -5.71
CA HIS A 180 -4.70 9.89 -4.58
C HIS A 180 -3.27 10.37 -4.86
N LEU A 181 -2.40 9.49 -5.38
CA LEU A 181 -1.04 9.84 -5.80
C LEU A 181 -1.03 10.86 -6.96
N GLY A 182 -1.92 10.70 -7.94
CA GLY A 182 -2.05 11.59 -9.09
C GLY A 182 -2.38 13.02 -8.68
N LEU A 183 -3.22 13.22 -7.66
CA LEU A 183 -3.57 14.56 -7.16
C LEU A 183 -2.38 15.33 -6.59
N PHE A 184 -1.35 14.65 -6.09
CA PHE A 184 -0.10 15.28 -5.65
C PHE A 184 0.93 15.39 -6.79
N LEU A 185 1.07 14.33 -7.58
CA LEU A 185 2.15 14.23 -8.57
C LEU A 185 1.88 15.03 -9.85
N ILE A 186 0.63 15.10 -10.32
CA ILE A 186 0.29 15.78 -11.59
C ILE A 186 0.53 17.29 -11.48
N PRO A 187 0.03 18.00 -10.44
CA PRO A 187 0.31 19.43 -10.31
C PRO A 187 1.81 19.73 -10.18
N ALA A 188 2.56 18.87 -9.47
CA ALA A 188 4.00 19.02 -9.32
C ALA A 188 4.76 18.72 -10.63
N ALA A 189 4.30 17.79 -11.44
CA ALA A 189 4.89 17.49 -12.74
C ALA A 189 4.64 18.63 -13.74
N LEU A 190 3.44 19.21 -13.74
CA LEU A 190 3.07 20.36 -14.58
C LEU A 190 3.84 21.63 -14.22
N SER A 191 4.31 21.76 -12.97
CA SER A 191 5.17 22.89 -12.55
C SER A 191 6.64 22.73 -12.92
N GLY A 192 6.99 21.78 -13.81
CA GLY A 192 8.34 21.60 -14.36
C GLY A 192 9.30 20.81 -13.46
N SER A 193 8.82 20.19 -12.37
CA SER A 193 9.69 19.41 -11.49
C SER A 193 10.04 18.04 -12.09
N LYS A 194 11.20 17.47 -11.70
CA LYS A 194 11.63 16.09 -12.08
C LYS A 194 10.70 14.98 -11.54
N VAL A 195 9.60 15.33 -10.87
CA VAL A 195 8.60 14.41 -10.31
C VAL A 195 7.80 13.68 -11.41
N TRP A 196 7.80 14.18 -12.64
CA TRP A 196 7.14 13.53 -13.79
C TRP A 196 7.62 12.08 -14.01
N LEU A 197 8.91 11.79 -13.75
CA LEU A 197 9.45 10.42 -13.84
C LEU A 197 8.79 9.49 -12.81
N GLN A 198 8.55 9.97 -11.59
CA GLN A 198 7.86 9.18 -10.57
C GLN A 198 6.41 8.94 -10.99
N ALA A 199 5.71 9.98 -11.48
CA ALA A 199 4.35 9.86 -11.97
C ALA A 199 4.22 8.82 -13.10
N LEU A 200 5.18 8.81 -14.03
CA LEU A 200 5.24 7.85 -15.13
C LEU A 200 5.37 6.41 -14.61
N VAL A 201 6.25 6.16 -13.62
CA VAL A 201 6.41 4.82 -13.04
C VAL A 201 5.10 4.34 -12.39
N TYR A 202 4.41 5.19 -11.62
CA TYR A 202 3.12 4.83 -11.04
C TYR A 202 2.08 4.53 -12.12
N LEU A 203 2.01 5.34 -13.18
CA LEU A 203 1.10 5.12 -14.29
C LEU A 203 1.35 3.79 -15.00
N VAL A 204 2.62 3.47 -15.30
CA VAL A 204 3.02 2.21 -15.94
C VAL A 204 2.66 1.02 -15.05
N LEU A 205 2.92 1.10 -13.74
CA LEU A 205 2.56 0.05 -12.79
C LEU A 205 1.04 -0.19 -12.74
N PHE A 206 0.24 0.87 -12.79
CA PHE A 206 -1.21 0.75 -12.82
C PHE A 206 -1.71 0.18 -14.15
N ALA A 207 -1.25 0.72 -15.27
CA ALA A 207 -1.63 0.27 -16.60
C ALA A 207 -1.28 -1.21 -16.83
N ALA A 208 -0.07 -1.61 -16.46
CA ALA A 208 0.37 -3.01 -16.53
C ALA A 208 -0.54 -3.92 -15.69
N TYR A 209 -0.90 -3.51 -14.48
CA TYR A 209 -1.83 -4.26 -13.63
C TYR A 209 -3.20 -4.44 -14.29
N VAL A 210 -3.80 -3.35 -14.82
CA VAL A 210 -5.10 -3.37 -15.47
C VAL A 210 -5.09 -4.27 -16.70
N ILE A 211 -4.06 -4.16 -17.56
CA ILE A 211 -3.91 -5.00 -18.76
C ILE A 211 -3.82 -6.48 -18.37
N LEU A 212 -2.94 -6.82 -17.40
CA LEU A 212 -2.77 -8.20 -16.95
C LEU A 212 -4.06 -8.75 -16.33
N ARG A 213 -4.80 -7.93 -15.59
CA ARG A 213 -6.08 -8.29 -14.98
C ARG A 213 -7.12 -8.65 -16.04
N ILE A 214 -7.33 -7.77 -17.02
CA ILE A 214 -8.28 -7.99 -18.12
C ILE A 214 -7.91 -9.26 -18.90
N ARG A 215 -6.61 -9.47 -19.16
CA ARG A 215 -6.13 -10.70 -19.83
C ARG A 215 -6.42 -11.96 -19.02
N LYS A 216 -6.26 -11.92 -17.69
CA LYS A 216 -6.56 -13.06 -16.81
C LYS A 216 -8.06 -13.36 -16.77
N ASP A 217 -8.90 -12.34 -16.64
CA ASP A 217 -10.36 -12.52 -16.62
C ASP A 217 -10.85 -13.09 -17.97
N ARG A 218 -10.39 -12.54 -19.10
CA ARG A 218 -10.70 -13.09 -20.45
C ARG A 218 -10.24 -14.53 -20.66
N LYS A 219 -9.09 -14.93 -20.10
CA LYS A 219 -8.60 -16.32 -20.21
C LYS A 219 -9.48 -17.27 -19.41
N LYS A 220 -10.04 -16.80 -18.28
CA LYS A 220 -10.95 -17.59 -17.45
C LYS A 220 -12.31 -17.82 -18.13
N ASP A 221 -12.79 -16.86 -18.91
CA ASP A 221 -14.06 -17.00 -19.66
C ASP A 221 -13.94 -17.91 -20.90
N ARG A 222 -12.71 -18.29 -21.29
CA ARG A 222 -12.42 -19.17 -22.44
C ARG A 222 -12.19 -20.64 -22.06
N VAL A 223 -12.20 -20.97 -20.77
CA VAL A 223 -11.96 -22.32 -20.22
C VAL A 223 -13.21 -22.76 -19.49
#